data_AF-A0A0F9VPI1-F1
#
_entry.id   AF-A0A0F9VPI1-F1
#
_cell.length_a   1.000
_cell.length_b   1.000
_cell.length_c   1.000
_cell.angle_alpha   90.00
_cell.angle_beta   90.00
_cell.angle_gamma   90.00
#
_symmetry.space_group_name_H-M   'P 1'
#
loop_
_entity.id
_entity.type
_entity.pdbx_description
1 polymer ?
#
loop_
_entity_poly.entity_id
_entity_poly.type
_entity_poly.pdbx_seq_one_letter_code
_entity_poly.pdbx_strand_id
1 'polypeptide(L)'
;MKEFLPLFVELSKSDGYWTVNKLFVKYFKSVEKALFLSELISKQSYFAIKNQLVKGEWFFLTYDKIKESTYISLNKQRKFVKELVNDDIIDVKMMGIPAKQYYRINSNIIVNTLDKIRDALPLKVIKNKESLKKLKTMPYKEYLQTDH
;
A
#
# COMPACT_ATOMS: atom_id res chain seq x y z
N MET A 1 7.13 -17.03 -9.57
CA MET A 1 6.49 -16.22 -8.51
C MET A 1 7.39 -15.02 -8.10
N LYS A 2 7.92 -14.26 -9.08
CA LYS A 2 8.91 -13.17 -8.84
C LYS A 2 8.52 -11.80 -9.46
N GLU A 3 7.34 -11.67 -10.05
CA GLU A 3 7.00 -10.50 -10.91
C GLU A 3 6.00 -9.51 -10.32
N PHE A 4 5.50 -9.71 -9.09
CA PHE A 4 4.43 -8.85 -8.56
C PHE A 4 4.93 -7.54 -7.91
N LEU A 5 6.15 -7.54 -7.35
CA LEU A 5 6.74 -6.36 -6.72
C LEU A 5 7.10 -5.24 -7.72
N PRO A 6 7.71 -5.52 -8.88
CA PRO A 6 8.11 -4.50 -9.84
C PRO A 6 6.94 -3.71 -10.43
N LEU A 7 5.81 -4.39 -10.71
CA LEU A 7 4.62 -3.77 -11.28
C LEU A 7 3.92 -2.81 -10.29
N PHE A 8 3.88 -3.17 -9.01
CA PHE A 8 3.37 -2.30 -7.95
C PHE A 8 4.22 -1.04 -7.81
N VAL A 9 5.55 -1.18 -7.92
CA VAL A 9 6.51 -0.06 -7.88
C VAL A 9 6.36 0.86 -9.08
N GLU A 10 6.15 0.32 -10.29
CA GLU A 10 5.99 1.10 -11.52
C GLU A 10 4.68 1.93 -11.54
N LEU A 11 3.58 1.36 -11.02
CA LEU A 11 2.29 2.05 -10.87
C LEU A 11 2.24 3.04 -9.69
N SER A 12 3.26 3.02 -8.82
CA SER A 12 3.38 3.95 -7.67
C SER A 12 4.34 5.11 -7.95
N LYS A 13 4.93 5.18 -9.15
CA LYS A 13 5.76 6.30 -9.58
C LYS A 13 4.89 7.45 -10.04
N SER A 14 4.52 8.31 -9.11
CA SER A 14 4.23 9.71 -9.45
C SER A 14 4.56 10.58 -8.25
N ASP A 15 5.28 11.66 -8.48
CA ASP A 15 5.60 12.65 -7.45
C ASP A 15 4.39 13.56 -7.13
N GLY A 16 3.14 13.13 -7.42
CA GLY A 16 1.95 13.99 -7.34
C GLY A 16 0.60 13.35 -7.00
N TYR A 17 0.50 12.02 -6.81
CA TYR A 17 -0.74 11.38 -6.32
C TYR A 17 -0.47 10.22 -5.34
N TRP A 18 -1.47 9.87 -4.54
CA TRP A 18 -1.41 8.70 -3.65
C TRP A 18 -2.03 7.47 -4.31
N THR A 19 -1.30 6.35 -4.32
CA THR A 19 -1.85 5.05 -4.68
C THR A 19 -2.26 4.30 -3.42
N VAL A 20 -3.57 4.04 -3.26
CA VAL A 20 -4.13 3.34 -2.10
C VAL A 20 -4.92 2.12 -2.53
N ASN A 21 -4.60 0.95 -1.97
CA ASN A 21 -5.34 -0.28 -2.26
C ASN A 21 -6.72 -0.25 -1.59
N LYS A 22 -7.79 -0.32 -2.40
CA LYS A 22 -9.19 -0.31 -1.94
C LYS A 22 -9.52 -1.46 -0.97
N LEU A 23 -8.79 -2.58 -1.03
CA LEU A 23 -8.96 -3.69 -0.09
C LEU A 23 -8.51 -3.30 1.32
N PHE A 24 -7.42 -2.52 1.46
CA PHE A 24 -7.02 -1.99 2.77
C PHE A 24 -8.06 -1.01 3.32
N VAL A 25 -8.64 -0.17 2.47
CA VAL A 25 -9.71 0.74 2.88
C VAL A 25 -10.89 -0.05 3.46
N LYS A 26 -11.30 -1.14 2.79
CA LYS A 26 -12.38 -2.02 3.26
C LYS A 26 -12.01 -2.71 4.56
N TYR A 27 -10.81 -3.26 4.66
CA TYR A 27 -10.31 -3.97 5.84
C TYR A 27 -10.27 -3.07 7.07
N PHE A 28 -9.63 -1.91 6.95
CA PHE A 28 -9.49 -0.95 8.03
C PHE A 28 -10.75 -0.14 8.29
N LYS A 29 -11.72 -0.18 7.38
CA LYS A 29 -12.88 0.74 7.34
C LYS A 29 -12.43 2.21 7.46
N SER A 30 -11.29 2.54 6.84
CA SER A 30 -10.65 3.85 6.96
C SER A 30 -9.74 4.13 5.76
N VAL A 31 -10.02 5.23 5.06
CA VAL A 31 -9.16 5.72 3.96
C VAL A 31 -7.82 6.21 4.50
N GLU A 32 -7.82 6.96 5.61
CA GLU A 32 -6.59 7.51 6.20
C GLU A 32 -5.65 6.41 6.69
N LYS A 33 -6.16 5.35 7.33
CA LYS A 33 -5.31 4.23 7.79
C LYS A 33 -4.73 3.46 6.60
N ALA A 34 -5.52 3.24 5.56
CA ALA A 34 -5.05 2.61 4.32
C ALA A 34 -3.99 3.47 3.60
N LEU A 35 -4.19 4.79 3.56
CA LEU A 35 -3.23 5.75 3.01
C LEU A 35 -1.93 5.74 3.82
N PHE A 36 -2.03 5.76 5.15
CA PHE A 36 -0.87 5.67 6.04
C PHE A 36 -0.03 4.42 5.78
N LEU A 37 -0.66 3.25 5.68
CA LEU A 37 0.06 2.01 5.34
C LEU A 37 0.67 2.08 3.92
N SER A 38 -0.05 2.65 2.96
CA SER A 38 0.44 2.79 1.58
C SER A 38 1.68 3.69 1.52
N GLU A 39 1.72 4.76 2.32
CA GLU A 39 2.91 5.62 2.46
C GLU A 39 4.10 4.85 3.05
N LEU A 40 3.89 4.03 4.09
CA LEU A 40 4.97 3.21 4.66
C LEU A 40 5.53 2.21 3.62
N ILE A 41 4.67 1.56 2.84
CA ILE A 41 5.08 0.63 1.77
C ILE A 41 5.83 1.35 0.66
N SER A 42 5.35 2.54 0.27
CA SER A 42 6.02 3.39 -0.72
C SER A 42 7.43 3.77 -0.25
N LYS A 43 7.57 4.18 1.02
CA LYS A 43 8.89 4.50 1.60
C LYS A 43 9.79 3.28 1.69
N GLN A 44 9.32 2.12 2.15
CA GLN A 44 10.14 0.91 2.13
C GLN A 44 10.67 0.61 0.73
N SER A 45 9.81 0.71 -0.29
CA SER A 45 10.17 0.50 -1.70
C SER A 45 11.23 1.50 -2.17
N TYR A 46 11.08 2.78 -1.81
CA TYR A 46 12.07 3.82 -2.10
C TYR A 46 13.45 3.49 -1.51
N PHE A 47 13.50 3.14 -0.22
CA PHE A 47 14.75 2.76 0.44
C PHE A 47 15.35 1.46 -0.14
N ALA A 48 14.50 0.49 -0.53
CA ALA A 48 14.94 -0.75 -1.17
C ALA A 48 15.63 -0.48 -2.52
N ILE A 49 15.00 0.31 -3.39
CA ILE A 49 15.55 0.68 -4.72
C ILE A 49 16.87 1.43 -4.58
N LYS A 50 17.04 2.20 -3.50
CA LYS A 50 18.28 2.93 -3.21
C LYS A 50 19.32 2.09 -2.46
N ASN A 51 19.07 0.81 -2.17
CA ASN A 51 19.93 -0.04 -1.33
C ASN A 51 20.22 0.57 0.06
N GLN A 52 19.24 1.27 0.63
CA GLN A 52 19.35 1.99 1.90
C GLN A 52 18.56 1.34 3.05
N LEU A 53 18.07 0.11 2.86
CA LEU A 53 17.45 -0.63 3.94
C LEU A 53 18.49 -1.09 4.97
N VAL A 54 18.23 -0.79 6.24
CA VAL A 54 19.04 -1.27 7.36
C VAL A 54 18.75 -2.76 7.56
N LYS A 55 19.81 -3.58 7.59
CA LYS A 55 19.71 -5.06 7.66
C LYS A 55 18.81 -5.67 6.57
N GLY A 56 18.68 -5.00 5.43
CA GLY A 56 17.86 -5.47 4.29
C GLY A 56 16.35 -5.35 4.46
N GLU A 57 15.83 -4.87 5.59
CA GLU A 57 14.38 -4.87 5.87
C GLU A 57 13.85 -3.54 6.43
N TRP A 58 14.69 -2.79 7.14
CA TRP A 58 14.26 -1.65 7.95
C TRP A 58 14.50 -0.32 7.24
N PHE A 59 13.55 0.60 7.33
CA PHE A 59 13.67 1.94 6.77
C PHE A 59 13.32 3.01 7.81
N PHE A 60 14.02 4.14 7.73
CA PHE A 60 13.80 5.28 8.61
C PHE A 60 12.69 6.18 8.07
N LEU A 61 11.77 6.58 8.93
CA LEU A 61 10.75 7.57 8.57
C LEU A 61 10.27 8.32 9.82
N THR A 62 10.06 9.63 9.70
CA THR A 62 9.54 10.47 10.80
C THR A 62 8.06 10.75 10.63
N TYR A 63 7.38 11.03 11.74
CA TYR A 63 5.98 11.45 11.72
C TYR A 63 5.75 12.76 10.94
N ASP A 64 6.72 13.68 10.98
CA ASP A 64 6.64 14.93 10.22
C ASP A 64 6.72 14.67 8.72
N LYS A 65 7.58 13.75 8.27
CA LYS A 65 7.68 13.37 6.86
C LYS A 65 6.40 12.69 6.37
N ILE A 66 5.79 11.86 7.20
CA ILE A 66 4.49 11.25 6.88
C ILE A 66 3.40 12.33 6.84
N LYS A 67 3.40 13.29 7.77
CA LYS A 67 2.42 14.38 7.80
C LYS A 67 2.54 15.27 6.56
N GLU A 68 3.75 15.59 6.14
CA GLU A 68 4.05 16.38 4.95
C GLU A 68 3.49 15.70 3.69
N SER A 69 3.62 14.39 3.57
CA SER A 69 3.14 13.65 2.39
C SER A 69 1.68 13.25 2.43
N THR A 70 1.07 13.08 3.60
CA THR A 70 -0.29 12.50 3.75
C THR A 70 -1.31 13.42 4.41
N TYR A 71 -0.88 14.52 5.02
CA TYR A 71 -1.68 15.42 5.88
C TYR A 71 -2.31 14.75 7.12
N ILE A 72 -1.91 13.52 7.46
CA ILE A 72 -2.42 12.81 8.63
C ILE A 72 -1.79 13.40 9.91
N SER A 73 -2.63 13.75 10.89
CA SER A 73 -2.15 14.33 12.16
C SER A 73 -1.34 13.34 13.00
N LEU A 74 -0.39 13.85 13.81
CA LEU A 74 0.47 13.04 14.68
C LEU A 74 -0.33 12.08 15.57
N ASN A 75 -1.46 12.52 16.13
CA ASN A 75 -2.31 11.68 16.98
C ASN A 75 -2.88 10.48 16.21
N LYS A 76 -3.33 10.70 14.97
CA LYS A 76 -3.81 9.62 14.09
C LYS A 76 -2.67 8.70 13.68
N GLN A 77 -1.50 9.24 13.32
CA GLN A 77 -0.33 8.43 12.97
C GLN A 77 0.08 7.51 14.13
N ARG A 78 0.16 8.01 15.37
CA ARG A 78 0.45 7.19 16.55
C ARG A 78 -0.59 6.09 16.77
N LYS A 79 -1.87 6.42 16.62
CA LYS A 79 -2.96 5.45 16.67
C LYS A 79 -2.79 4.36 15.61
N PHE A 80 -2.55 4.73 14.36
CA PHE A 80 -2.37 3.78 13.26
C PHE A 80 -1.14 2.91 13.43
N VAL A 81 -0.02 3.46 13.91
CA VAL A 81 1.17 2.66 14.25
C VAL A 81 0.82 1.59 15.28
N LYS A 82 0.15 1.98 16.37
CA LYS A 82 -0.25 1.02 17.42
C LYS A 82 -1.13 -0.09 16.87
N GLU A 83 -2.14 0.26 16.09
CA GLU A 83 -3.05 -0.73 15.51
C GLU A 83 -2.35 -1.65 14.51
N LEU A 84 -1.52 -1.11 13.62
CA LEU A 84 -0.81 -1.92 12.61
C LEU A 84 0.25 -2.84 13.23
N VAL A 85 0.86 -2.45 14.35
CA VAL A 85 1.74 -3.32 15.15
C VAL A 85 0.92 -4.43 15.82
N ASN A 86 -0.24 -4.11 16.39
CA ASN A 86 -1.12 -5.11 17.00
C ASN A 86 -1.65 -6.14 15.97
N ASP A 87 -1.81 -5.72 14.71
CA ASP A 87 -2.24 -6.58 13.60
C ASP A 87 -1.06 -7.35 12.95
N ASP A 88 0.16 -7.23 13.49
CA ASP A 88 1.43 -7.77 12.95
C ASP A 88 1.76 -7.31 11.52
N ILE A 89 1.10 -6.25 11.02
CA ILE A 89 1.28 -5.74 9.65
C ILE A 89 2.62 -5.00 9.53
N ILE A 90 3.05 -4.31 10.59
CA ILE A 90 4.35 -3.63 10.65
C ILE A 90 5.06 -3.93 11.96
N ASP A 91 6.38 -3.83 11.95
CA ASP A 91 7.19 -3.71 13.15
C ASP A 91 7.79 -2.31 13.26
N VAL A 92 8.04 -1.87 14.50
CA VAL A 92 8.71 -0.61 14.81
C VAL A 92 9.89 -0.84 15.73
N LYS A 93 11.03 -0.22 15.43
CA LYS A 93 12.23 -0.22 16.30
C LYS A 93 12.85 1.16 16.39
N MET A 94 13.32 1.52 17.58
CA MET A 94 14.20 2.67 17.78
C MET A 94 15.65 2.20 17.62
N MET A 95 16.43 2.87 16.77
CA MET A 95 17.84 2.55 16.52
C MET A 95 18.71 3.80 16.48
N GLY A 96 19.97 3.67 16.88
CA GLY A 96 20.99 4.72 16.80
C GLY A 96 20.92 5.77 17.93
N ILE A 97 21.82 6.75 17.86
CA ILE A 97 21.92 7.90 18.76
C ILE A 97 22.08 9.16 17.88
N PRO A 98 21.15 10.14 17.92
CA PRO A 98 19.88 10.11 18.65
C PRO A 98 18.96 8.99 18.13
N ALA A 99 18.06 8.51 18.99
CA ALA A 99 17.17 7.40 18.67
C ALA A 99 16.23 7.76 17.52
N LYS A 100 16.31 7.00 16.42
CA LYS A 100 15.49 7.18 15.22
C LYS A 100 14.50 6.03 15.11
N GLN A 101 13.27 6.34 14.68
CA GLN A 101 12.22 5.35 14.48
C GLN A 101 12.34 4.71 13.10
N TYR A 102 12.42 3.39 13.09
CA TYR A 102 12.46 2.57 11.90
C TYR A 102 11.25 1.67 11.82
N TYR A 103 10.84 1.40 10.60
CA TYR A 103 9.72 0.52 10.29
C TYR A 103 10.19 -0.67 9.48
N ARG A 104 9.48 -1.78 9.62
CA ARG A 104 9.55 -2.94 8.72
C ARG A 104 8.12 -3.35 8.36
N ILE A 105 7.88 -3.63 7.09
CA ILE A 105 6.59 -4.17 6.64
C ILE A 105 6.65 -5.70 6.67
N ASN A 106 5.64 -6.33 7.27
CA ASN A 106 5.50 -7.79 7.28
C ASN A 106 4.65 -8.22 6.08
N SER A 107 5.28 -8.30 4.90
CA SER A 107 4.58 -8.53 3.63
C SER A 107 3.73 -9.80 3.60
N ASN A 108 4.15 -10.86 4.30
CA ASN A 108 3.39 -12.11 4.38
C ASN A 108 2.03 -11.91 5.09
N ILE A 109 1.99 -11.11 6.16
CA ILE A 109 0.76 -10.79 6.89
C ILE A 109 -0.19 -9.97 6.01
N ILE A 110 0.37 -9.03 5.24
CA ILE A 110 -0.39 -8.24 4.27
C ILE A 110 -1.04 -9.14 3.21
N VAL A 111 -0.27 -10.02 2.58
CA VAL A 111 -0.78 -10.93 1.54
C VAL A 111 -1.89 -11.82 2.11
N ASN A 112 -1.65 -12.45 3.26
CA ASN A 112 -2.65 -13.30 3.93
C ASN A 112 -3.93 -12.54 4.27
N THR A 113 -3.80 -11.29 4.71
CA THR A 113 -4.94 -10.42 5.01
C THR A 113 -5.74 -10.10 3.75
N LEU A 114 -5.05 -9.76 2.66
CA LEU A 114 -5.67 -9.47 1.36
C LEU A 114 -6.37 -10.69 0.76
N ASP A 115 -5.77 -11.88 0.85
CA ASP A 115 -6.37 -13.11 0.35
C ASP A 115 -7.66 -13.45 1.12
N LYS A 116 -7.65 -13.35 2.46
CA LYS A 116 -8.87 -13.53 3.28
C LYS A 116 -9.98 -12.56 2.90
N ILE A 117 -9.65 -11.28 2.64
CA ILE A 117 -10.63 -10.29 2.21
C ILE A 117 -11.17 -10.64 0.82
N ARG A 118 -10.30 -11.06 -0.10
CA ARG A 118 -10.69 -11.45 -1.46
C ARG A 118 -11.63 -12.64 -1.45
N ASP A 119 -11.35 -13.64 -0.62
CA ASP A 119 -12.15 -14.86 -0.51
C ASP A 119 -13.49 -14.60 0.21
N ALA A 120 -13.53 -13.60 1.10
CA ALA A 120 -14.75 -13.13 1.75
C ALA A 120 -15.61 -12.18 0.88
N LEU A 121 -15.06 -11.62 -0.20
CA LEU A 121 -15.85 -10.87 -1.18
C LEU A 121 -16.65 -11.90 -2.01
N PRO A 122 -18.00 -11.80 -2.05
CA PRO A 122 -18.78 -12.71 -2.89
C PRO A 122 -18.30 -12.55 -4.33
N LEU A 123 -17.82 -13.64 -4.92
CA LEU A 123 -17.43 -13.76 -6.34
C LEU A 123 -18.64 -13.47 -7.24
N LYS A 124 -19.04 -12.21 -7.40
CA LYS A 124 -20.02 -11.75 -8.40
C LYS A 124 -19.42 -10.89 -9.50
N VAL A 125 -18.11 -10.66 -9.50
CA VAL A 125 -17.44 -9.99 -10.61
C VAL A 125 -16.25 -10.85 -11.03
N ILE A 126 -16.22 -11.21 -12.32
CA ILE A 126 -15.25 -12.08 -13.01
C ILE A 126 -15.51 -13.60 -12.89
N LYS A 127 -16.67 -14.03 -13.37
CA LYS A 127 -16.79 -15.27 -14.16
C LYS A 127 -17.56 -15.00 -15.46
N ASN A 128 -17.04 -14.11 -16.31
CA ASN A 128 -17.26 -14.30 -17.74
C ASN A 128 -15.94 -14.07 -18.49
N LYS A 129 -15.34 -15.16 -18.96
CA LYS A 129 -14.08 -15.16 -19.73
C LYS A 129 -14.23 -14.39 -21.07
N GLU A 130 -15.46 -14.16 -21.53
CA GLU A 130 -15.74 -13.44 -22.78
C GLU A 130 -15.59 -11.92 -22.64
N SER A 131 -15.96 -11.34 -21.49
CA SER A 131 -15.86 -9.90 -21.24
C SER A 131 -14.39 -9.42 -21.20
N LEU A 132 -13.48 -10.25 -20.66
CA LEU A 132 -12.05 -9.96 -20.61
C LEU A 132 -11.36 -10.04 -21.98
N LYS A 133 -11.94 -10.77 -22.94
CA LYS A 133 -11.43 -10.81 -24.32
C LYS A 133 -11.78 -9.53 -25.08
N LYS A 134 -13.00 -8.99 -24.90
CA LYS A 134 -13.43 -7.72 -25.53
C LYS A 134 -12.62 -6.50 -25.05
N LEU A 135 -12.28 -6.45 -23.76
CA LEU A 135 -11.46 -5.37 -23.17
C LEU A 135 -10.03 -5.30 -23.75
N LYS A 136 -9.48 -6.41 -24.26
CA LYS A 136 -8.13 -6.45 -24.83
C LYS A 136 -8.07 -6.06 -26.31
N THR A 137 -9.21 -5.89 -26.97
CA THR A 137 -9.28 -5.70 -28.44
C THR A 137 -9.99 -4.43 -28.88
N MET A 138 -10.60 -3.64 -27.98
CA MET A 138 -11.26 -2.39 -28.36
C MET A 138 -10.32 -1.17 -28.23
N PRO A 139 -10.17 -0.34 -29.28
CA PRO A 139 -9.36 0.87 -29.22
C PRO A 139 -9.99 1.94 -28.31
N TYR A 140 -9.15 2.68 -27.59
CA TYR A 140 -9.50 3.60 -26.49
C TYR A 140 -10.57 4.66 -26.83
N LYS A 141 -10.82 4.97 -28.11
CA LYS A 141 -11.79 5.99 -28.54
C LYS A 141 -13.27 5.61 -28.32
N GLU A 142 -13.59 4.33 -28.19
CA GLU A 142 -14.98 3.87 -28.01
C GLU A 142 -15.48 4.01 -26.56
N TYR A 143 -14.62 4.27 -25.58
CA TYR A 143 -15.01 4.45 -24.18
C TYR A 143 -15.73 5.78 -23.90
N LEU A 144 -15.60 6.78 -24.78
CA LEU A 144 -16.07 8.15 -24.52
C LEU A 144 -17.43 8.48 -25.18
N GLN A 145 -18.08 7.51 -25.84
CA GLN A 145 -19.33 7.74 -26.58
C GLN A 145 -20.59 7.19 -25.91
N THR A 146 -20.49 6.60 -24.71
CA THR A 146 -21.65 6.02 -24.01
C THR A 146 -21.93 6.71 -22.68
N ASP A 147 -21.90 8.04 -22.66
CA ASP A 147 -22.49 8.86 -21.59
C ASP A 147 -23.19 10.08 -22.23
N HIS A 148 -24.33 9.82 -22.87
CA HIS A 148 -25.41 10.78 -23.12
C HIS A 148 -26.76 10.07 -23.00
#